data_AF-A0A7S0NEG7-F1
#
_entry.id   AF-A0A7S0NEG7-F1
#
_cell.length_a   1.000
_cell.length_b   1.000
_cell.length_c   1.000
_cell.angle_alpha   90.00
_cell.angle_beta   90.00
_cell.angle_gamma   90.00
#
_symmetry.space_group_name_H-M   'P 1'
#
loop_
_entity.id
_entity.type
_entity.pdbx_description
1 polymer ?
#
loop_
_entity_poly.entity_id
_entity_poly.type
_entity_poly.pdbx_seq_one_letter_code
_entity_poly.pdbx_strand_id
1 'polypeptide(L)'
;AASVPYYKGLVIRNSARWPHVELWFKAMEQRESFKGIQSDYYTHCHDLPPQIGSCYSHPEAEKYSKEIDGELWRLPVRQGIEPLNAKDDVARREAAARVIDNRDKLVPFCLRAVGSKGAPRVSAPLSDPNAKPDLRFSEQMDAALRHVVDALLMETPDFSRLSSGLPSSSIKKGLVYLRDRVSVPRDMSFA
;
A
#
# COMPACT_ATOMS: atom_id res chain seq x y z
N ALA A 1 14.65 -5.15 4.95
CA ALA A 1 14.68 -4.28 6.14
C ALA A 1 13.78 -3.07 5.89
N ALA A 2 12.47 -3.26 5.96
CA ALA A 2 11.49 -2.25 5.53
C ALA A 2 11.45 -1.03 6.47
N SER A 3 11.55 -1.25 7.79
CA SER A 3 11.48 -0.16 8.77
C SER A 3 12.75 0.69 8.91
N VAL A 4 13.90 0.23 8.38
CA VAL A 4 15.18 0.94 8.60
C VAL A 4 15.23 2.29 7.87
N PRO A 5 14.89 2.41 6.58
CA PRO A 5 14.74 3.72 5.95
C PRO A 5 13.69 4.58 6.67
N TYR A 6 12.57 3.98 7.08
CA TYR A 6 11.43 4.67 7.69
C TYR A 6 11.75 5.34 9.03
N TYR A 7 12.48 4.66 9.92
CA TYR A 7 12.82 5.22 11.24
C TYR A 7 14.22 5.81 11.33
N LYS A 8 15.18 5.30 10.55
CA LYS A 8 16.61 5.65 10.71
C LYS A 8 17.20 6.41 9.53
N GLY A 9 16.45 6.58 8.44
CA GLY A 9 16.92 7.29 7.25
C GLY A 9 18.03 6.57 6.49
N LEU A 10 18.19 5.27 6.71
CA LEU A 10 19.28 4.49 6.16
C LEU A 10 18.78 3.52 5.09
N VAL A 11 19.19 3.78 3.84
CA VAL A 11 18.86 2.92 2.69
C VAL A 11 19.95 1.87 2.53
N ILE A 12 19.55 0.62 2.81
CA ILE A 12 20.42 -0.55 2.79
C ILE A 12 20.55 -1.11 1.37
N ARG A 13 19.43 -1.16 0.65
CA ARG A 13 19.30 -1.79 -0.66
C ARG A 13 19.85 -0.90 -1.77
N ASN A 14 20.27 -1.52 -2.87
CA ASN A 14 20.75 -0.82 -4.07
C ASN A 14 21.88 0.20 -3.78
N SER A 15 22.66 -0.05 -2.73
CA SER A 15 23.71 0.84 -2.27
C SER A 15 25.08 0.29 -2.64
N ALA A 16 25.90 1.09 -3.33
CA ALA A 16 27.30 0.77 -3.61
C ALA A 16 28.13 0.61 -2.31
N ARG A 17 27.62 1.12 -1.18
CA ARG A 17 28.28 1.01 0.12
C ARG A 17 28.34 -0.44 0.61
N TRP A 18 27.30 -1.25 0.35
CA TRP A 18 27.14 -2.58 0.96
C TRP A 18 26.88 -3.69 -0.08
N PRO A 19 27.81 -3.92 -1.02
CA PRO A 19 27.59 -4.85 -2.13
C PRO A 19 27.34 -6.29 -1.66
N HIS A 20 28.04 -6.76 -0.62
CA HIS A 20 27.85 -8.11 -0.09
C HIS A 20 26.53 -8.28 0.67
N VAL A 21 26.03 -7.22 1.30
CA VAL A 21 24.72 -7.24 1.96
C VAL A 21 23.62 -7.29 0.90
N GLU A 22 23.75 -6.53 -0.20
CA GLU A 22 22.83 -6.61 -1.33
C GLU A 22 22.82 -8.01 -1.97
N LEU A 23 24.00 -8.62 -2.16
CA LEU A 23 24.08 -10.01 -2.65
C LEU A 23 23.39 -10.99 -1.71
N TRP A 24 23.56 -10.83 -0.39
CA TRP A 24 22.85 -11.65 0.59
C TRP A 24 21.33 -11.49 0.48
N PHE A 25 20.81 -10.26 0.38
CA PHE A 25 19.38 -10.02 0.19
C PHE A 25 18.86 -10.67 -1.09
N LYS A 26 19.54 -10.47 -2.22
CA LYS A 26 19.15 -11.09 -3.50
C LYS A 26 19.13 -12.62 -3.41
N ALA A 27 20.12 -13.22 -2.75
CA ALA A 27 20.16 -14.67 -2.54
C ALA A 27 19.05 -15.17 -1.61
N MET A 28 18.70 -14.41 -0.57
CA MET A 28 17.57 -14.74 0.30
C MET A 28 16.24 -14.66 -0.44
N GLU A 29 16.02 -13.61 -1.24
CA GLU A 29 14.80 -13.40 -2.03
C GLU A 29 14.57 -14.46 -3.11
N GLN A 30 15.60 -15.22 -3.49
CA GLN A 30 15.45 -16.38 -4.39
C GLN A 30 14.91 -17.62 -3.69
N ARG A 31 14.97 -17.70 -2.35
CA ARG A 31 14.55 -18.88 -1.58
C ARG A 31 13.04 -18.85 -1.33
N GLU A 32 12.35 -19.93 -1.69
CA GLU A 32 10.91 -20.08 -1.45
C GLU A 32 10.54 -19.93 0.03
N SER A 33 11.34 -20.51 0.92
CA SER A 33 11.14 -20.41 2.37
C SER A 33 11.22 -18.97 2.88
N PHE A 34 12.07 -18.13 2.27
CA PHE A 34 12.17 -16.73 2.63
C PHE A 34 11.01 -15.90 2.07
N LYS A 35 10.60 -16.17 0.81
CA LYS A 35 9.45 -15.51 0.19
C LYS A 35 8.17 -15.68 1.01
N GLY A 36 7.97 -16.87 1.59
CA GLY A 36 6.79 -17.17 2.42
C GLY A 36 6.74 -16.44 3.77
N ILE A 37 7.85 -15.88 4.24
CA ILE A 37 7.94 -15.14 5.52
C ILE A 37 8.28 -13.67 5.34
N GLN A 38 8.36 -13.20 4.09
CA GLN A 38 8.60 -11.80 3.79
C GLN A 38 7.35 -10.98 4.12
N SER A 39 7.56 -9.75 4.59
CA SER A 39 6.50 -8.84 5.00
C SER A 39 6.77 -7.42 4.47
N ASP A 40 5.73 -6.60 4.39
CA ASP A 40 5.72 -5.25 3.79
C ASP A 40 6.08 -4.12 4.76
N TYR A 41 6.19 -2.91 4.20
CA TYR A 41 6.40 -1.68 4.95
C TYR A 41 5.26 -1.35 5.91
N TYR A 42 4.00 -1.54 5.53
CA TYR A 42 2.88 -1.23 6.42
C TYR A 42 2.95 -2.08 7.70
N THR A 43 3.22 -3.38 7.59
CA THR A 43 3.41 -4.26 8.75
C THR A 43 4.56 -3.77 9.63
N HIS A 44 5.72 -3.46 9.04
CA HIS A 44 6.90 -3.07 9.81
C HIS A 44 6.85 -1.66 10.41
N CYS A 45 6.11 -0.73 9.79
CA CYS A 45 6.11 0.69 10.16
C CYS A 45 4.83 1.13 10.90
N HIS A 46 3.73 0.39 10.76
CA HIS A 46 2.42 0.81 11.28
C HIS A 46 1.72 -0.28 12.10
N ASP A 47 1.79 -1.55 11.68
CA ASP A 47 1.07 -2.64 12.38
C ASP A 47 1.83 -3.21 13.59
N LEU A 48 3.13 -3.51 13.42
CA LEU A 48 3.97 -4.10 14.47
C LEU A 48 4.34 -3.13 15.61
N PRO A 49 4.71 -1.86 15.37
CA PRO A 49 5.21 -0.99 16.44
C PRO A 49 4.25 -0.85 17.65
N PRO A 50 2.92 -0.72 17.46
CA PRO A 50 2.00 -0.71 18.60
C PRO A 50 1.96 -2.01 19.43
N GLN A 51 2.47 -3.13 18.88
CA GLN A 51 2.47 -4.44 19.54
C GLN A 51 3.78 -4.74 20.27
N ILE A 52 4.90 -4.27 19.73
CA ILE A 52 6.26 -4.58 20.23
C ILE A 52 6.94 -3.41 20.96
N GLY A 53 6.33 -2.22 20.93
CA GLY A 53 6.84 -1.00 21.54
C GLY A 53 7.33 0.04 20.53
N SER A 54 7.49 1.27 21.01
CA SER A 54 7.76 2.43 20.16
C SER A 54 9.09 2.32 19.40
N CYS A 55 9.06 2.66 18.11
CA CYS A 55 10.24 2.83 17.27
C CYS A 55 10.61 4.32 17.22
N TYR A 56 11.85 4.68 17.58
CA TYR A 56 12.30 6.08 17.58
C TYR A 56 12.77 6.52 16.19
N SER A 57 12.15 7.58 15.65
CA SER A 57 12.55 8.18 14.37
C SER A 57 13.72 9.14 14.51
N HIS A 58 14.60 9.12 13.52
CA HIS A 58 15.65 10.11 13.31
C HIS A 58 15.19 11.22 12.35
N PRO A 59 15.68 12.47 12.47
CA PRO A 59 15.33 13.55 11.54
C PRO A 59 15.61 13.18 10.08
N GLU A 60 16.69 12.45 9.80
CA GLU A 60 17.08 12.00 8.46
C GLU A 60 16.08 11.02 7.82
N ALA A 61 15.18 10.45 8.62
CA ALA A 61 14.18 9.49 8.19
C ALA A 61 12.94 10.14 7.56
N GLU A 62 12.69 11.43 7.81
CA GLU A 62 11.45 12.11 7.44
C GLU A 62 11.13 12.00 5.93
N LYS A 63 12.14 12.15 5.07
CA LYS A 63 11.94 12.05 3.63
C LYS A 63 11.50 10.65 3.20
N TYR A 64 11.99 9.62 3.87
CA TYR A 64 11.69 8.23 3.54
C TYR A 64 10.36 7.80 4.15
N SER A 65 10.01 8.26 5.36
CA SER A 65 8.68 8.00 5.91
C SER A 65 7.59 8.60 5.03
N LYS A 66 7.76 9.85 4.57
CA LYS A 66 6.83 10.50 3.63
C LYS A 66 6.74 9.79 2.27
N GLU A 67 7.85 9.22 1.81
CA GLU A 67 7.86 8.42 0.57
C GLU A 67 7.12 7.10 0.76
N ILE A 68 7.39 6.38 1.85
CA ILE A 68 6.78 5.09 2.17
C ILE A 68 5.27 5.24 2.45
N ASP A 69 4.85 6.30 3.12
CA ASP A 69 3.44 6.60 3.42
C ASP A 69 2.69 7.22 2.23
N GLY A 70 3.35 7.30 1.06
CA GLY A 70 2.72 7.72 -0.18
C GLY A 70 2.38 9.20 -0.29
N GLU A 71 2.87 10.06 0.60
CA GLU A 71 2.67 11.52 0.50
C GLU A 71 3.32 12.10 -0.78
N LEU A 72 4.44 11.50 -1.18
CA LEU A 72 5.24 11.90 -2.34
C LEU A 72 4.86 11.17 -3.64
N TRP A 73 3.92 10.23 -3.61
CA TRP A 73 3.56 9.45 -4.80
C TRP A 73 2.81 10.30 -5.82
N ARG A 74 3.32 10.35 -7.04
CA ARG A 74 2.71 11.00 -8.20
C ARG A 74 2.88 10.06 -9.39
N LEU A 75 1.89 10.03 -10.28
CA LEU A 75 2.02 9.32 -11.54
C LEU A 75 2.90 10.12 -12.52
N PRO A 76 3.75 9.45 -13.34
CA PRO A 76 4.11 8.04 -13.25
C PRO A 76 4.89 7.76 -11.95
N VAL A 77 4.57 6.63 -11.28
CA VAL A 77 5.22 6.28 -10.01
C VAL A 77 6.70 6.03 -10.27
N ARG A 78 7.56 6.71 -9.51
CA ARG A 78 9.01 6.50 -9.57
C ARG A 78 9.36 5.21 -8.84
N GLN A 79 10.42 4.52 -9.26
CA GLN A 79 11.01 3.49 -8.40
C GLN A 79 11.35 4.11 -7.05
N GLY A 80 10.71 3.61 -6.01
CA GLY A 80 10.86 4.10 -4.65
C GLY A 80 11.88 3.30 -3.85
N ILE A 81 11.94 3.61 -2.56
CA ILE A 81 12.73 2.87 -1.56
C ILE A 81 12.26 1.44 -1.37
N GLU A 82 10.96 1.20 -1.54
CA GLU A 82 10.42 -0.15 -1.56
C GLU A 82 10.93 -0.87 -2.82
N PRO A 83 11.64 -2.01 -2.67
CA PRO A 83 12.15 -2.76 -3.81
C PRO A 83 10.97 -3.43 -4.51
N LEU A 84 10.35 -2.72 -5.45
CA LEU A 84 9.36 -3.26 -6.36
C LEU A 84 10.09 -3.96 -7.50
N ASN A 85 9.99 -5.28 -7.56
CA ASN A 85 10.54 -6.08 -8.67
C ASN A 85 9.52 -6.34 -9.78
N ALA A 86 8.34 -5.71 -9.69
CA ALA A 86 7.25 -5.84 -10.62
C ALA A 86 7.65 -5.54 -12.07
N LYS A 87 7.46 -6.53 -12.97
CA LYS A 87 7.28 -6.24 -14.39
C LYS A 87 5.94 -5.54 -14.58
N ASP A 88 5.98 -4.27 -15.00
CA ASP A 88 4.84 -3.34 -15.02
C ASP A 88 3.53 -3.91 -15.58
N ASP A 89 3.54 -4.71 -16.64
CA ASP A 89 2.31 -5.26 -17.23
C ASP A 89 1.68 -6.39 -16.40
N VAL A 90 2.48 -7.32 -15.90
CA VAL A 90 1.97 -8.46 -15.11
C VAL A 90 1.45 -7.97 -13.77
N ALA A 91 2.18 -7.07 -13.11
CA ALA A 91 1.77 -6.51 -11.82
C ALA A 91 0.49 -5.68 -11.92
N ARG A 92 0.33 -4.88 -12.98
CA ARG A 92 -0.93 -4.13 -13.21
C ARG A 92 -2.12 -5.05 -13.43
N ARG A 93 -1.95 -6.14 -14.19
CA ARG A 93 -3.00 -7.14 -14.41
C ARG A 93 -3.34 -7.92 -13.15
N GLU A 94 -2.35 -8.29 -12.34
CA GLU A 94 -2.60 -8.90 -11.03
C GLU A 94 -3.39 -7.94 -10.13
N ALA A 95 -2.96 -6.69 -10.02
CA ALA A 95 -3.67 -5.68 -9.22
C ALA A 95 -5.11 -5.48 -9.70
N ALA A 96 -5.34 -5.38 -11.01
CA ALA A 96 -6.68 -5.29 -11.58
C ALA A 96 -7.53 -6.52 -11.22
N ALA A 97 -6.99 -7.73 -11.38
CA ALA A 97 -7.66 -8.97 -11.02
C ALA A 97 -8.01 -9.00 -9.51
N ARG A 98 -7.08 -8.62 -8.62
CA ARG A 98 -7.35 -8.57 -7.17
C ARG A 98 -8.46 -7.60 -6.81
N VAL A 99 -8.54 -6.44 -7.47
CA VAL A 99 -9.62 -5.47 -7.24
C VAL A 99 -10.95 -6.02 -7.74
N ILE A 100 -10.99 -6.65 -8.92
CA ILE A 100 -12.19 -7.28 -9.47
C ILE A 100 -12.68 -8.40 -8.55
N ASP A 101 -11.82 -9.35 -8.21
CA ASP A 101 -12.16 -10.56 -7.45
C ASP A 101 -12.60 -10.23 -6.01
N ASN A 102 -12.10 -9.14 -5.43
CA ASN A 102 -12.42 -8.73 -4.06
C ASN A 102 -13.36 -7.52 -3.99
N ARG A 103 -13.93 -7.06 -5.11
CA ARG A 103 -14.78 -5.87 -5.22
C ARG A 103 -15.77 -5.72 -4.07
N ASP A 104 -16.56 -6.76 -3.82
CA ASP A 104 -17.66 -6.73 -2.83
C ASP A 104 -17.14 -6.55 -1.40
N LYS A 105 -15.89 -6.94 -1.13
CA LYS A 105 -15.20 -6.72 0.17
C LYS A 105 -14.45 -5.40 0.20
N LEU A 106 -13.91 -4.96 -0.93
CA LEU A 106 -13.15 -3.73 -1.04
C LEU A 106 -14.01 -2.48 -0.89
N VAL A 107 -15.21 -2.45 -1.48
CA VAL A 107 -16.13 -1.31 -1.35
C VAL A 107 -16.39 -0.96 0.12
N PRO A 108 -16.89 -1.87 0.98
CA PRO A 108 -17.07 -1.56 2.40
C PRO A 108 -15.74 -1.35 3.12
N PHE A 109 -14.64 -2.00 2.71
CA PHE A 109 -13.33 -1.74 3.31
C PHE A 109 -12.87 -0.28 3.12
N CYS A 110 -12.88 0.22 1.89
CA CYS A 110 -12.53 1.61 1.57
C CYS A 110 -13.42 2.61 2.32
N LEU A 111 -14.72 2.29 2.47
CA LEU A 111 -15.69 3.15 3.14
C LEU A 111 -15.55 3.21 4.66
N ARG A 112 -14.64 2.42 5.27
CA ARG A 112 -14.21 2.63 6.67
C ARG A 112 -13.54 3.99 6.85
N ALA A 113 -12.93 4.55 5.79
CA ALA A 113 -12.27 5.86 5.82
C ALA A 113 -13.20 7.03 6.18
N VAL A 114 -14.49 6.87 5.89
CA VAL A 114 -15.54 7.88 6.12
C VAL A 114 -16.63 7.37 7.07
N GLY A 115 -16.44 6.18 7.63
CA GLY A 115 -17.34 5.58 8.59
C GLY A 115 -16.96 5.92 10.03
N SER A 116 -17.27 5.00 10.94
CA SER A 116 -16.98 5.15 12.38
C SER A 116 -15.92 4.16 12.85
N LYS A 117 -15.16 4.58 13.86
CA LYS A 117 -14.17 3.73 14.53
C LYS A 117 -14.86 2.57 15.24
N GLY A 118 -14.20 1.43 15.27
CA GLY A 118 -14.68 0.25 15.96
C GLY A 118 -14.60 0.37 17.48
N ALA A 119 -15.37 -0.49 18.15
CA ALA A 119 -15.28 -0.75 19.59
C ALA A 119 -15.13 -2.27 19.80
N PRO A 120 -14.14 -2.74 20.58
CA PRO A 120 -13.07 -1.96 21.22
C PRO A 120 -12.09 -1.35 20.19
N ARG A 121 -11.38 -0.29 20.62
CA ARG A 121 -10.37 0.37 19.78
C ARG A 121 -9.13 -0.51 19.67
N VAL A 122 -8.55 -0.56 18.47
CA VAL A 122 -7.20 -1.10 18.25
C VAL A 122 -6.20 0.03 18.05
N SER A 123 -4.93 -0.27 18.32
CA SER A 123 -3.82 0.69 18.22
C SER A 123 -3.22 0.75 16.80
N ALA A 124 -3.27 -0.34 16.04
CA ALA A 124 -2.77 -0.40 14.67
C ALA A 124 -3.66 0.44 13.73
N PRO A 125 -3.13 1.53 13.14
CA PRO A 125 -3.91 2.43 12.29
C PRO A 125 -4.35 1.69 11.04
N LEU A 126 -5.59 1.89 10.57
CA LEU A 126 -6.14 1.23 9.37
C LEU A 126 -6.29 -0.31 9.47
N SER A 127 -5.95 -0.93 10.60
CA SER A 127 -6.13 -2.37 10.86
C SER A 127 -7.21 -2.66 11.90
N ASP A 128 -8.17 -1.76 12.06
CA ASP A 128 -9.33 -1.95 12.93
C ASP A 128 -10.32 -2.95 12.31
N PRO A 129 -10.48 -4.17 12.86
CA PRO A 129 -11.45 -5.14 12.36
C PRO A 129 -12.90 -4.73 12.70
N ASN A 130 -13.09 -3.85 13.69
CA ASN A 130 -14.38 -3.42 14.20
C ASN A 130 -14.88 -2.13 13.55
N ALA A 131 -14.05 -1.46 12.73
CA ALA A 131 -14.42 -0.25 12.01
C ALA A 131 -15.66 -0.47 11.14
N LYS A 132 -16.61 0.46 11.21
CA LYS A 132 -17.88 0.38 10.50
C LYS A 132 -17.86 1.33 9.31
N PRO A 133 -18.13 0.85 8.08
CA PRO A 133 -18.13 1.70 6.90
C PRO A 133 -19.39 2.56 6.79
N ASP A 134 -19.28 3.68 6.09
CA ASP A 134 -20.44 4.46 5.66
C ASP A 134 -20.90 4.04 4.26
N LEU A 135 -21.89 3.16 4.21
CA LEU A 135 -22.35 2.52 2.96
C LEU A 135 -23.17 3.43 2.04
N ARG A 136 -23.48 4.67 2.44
CA ARG A 136 -24.19 5.63 1.59
C ARG A 136 -23.46 5.95 0.29
N PHE A 137 -22.15 5.72 0.25
CA PHE A 137 -21.29 5.98 -0.91
C PHE A 137 -20.91 4.71 -1.69
N SER A 138 -21.59 3.58 -1.47
CA SER A 138 -21.20 2.27 -2.04
C SER A 138 -21.15 2.28 -3.56
N GLU A 139 -22.14 2.87 -4.23
CA GLU A 139 -22.20 2.93 -5.69
C GLU A 139 -21.06 3.78 -6.27
N GLN A 140 -20.78 4.93 -5.66
CA GLN A 140 -19.70 5.82 -6.11
C GLN A 140 -18.32 5.21 -5.84
N MET A 141 -18.16 4.50 -4.72
CA MET A 141 -16.92 3.78 -4.42
C MET A 141 -16.70 2.63 -5.38
N ASP A 142 -17.75 1.88 -5.70
CA ASP A 142 -17.68 0.83 -6.71
C ASP A 142 -17.27 1.40 -8.08
N ALA A 143 -17.92 2.47 -8.53
CA ALA A 143 -17.56 3.15 -9.78
C ALA A 143 -16.09 3.60 -9.76
N ALA A 144 -15.62 4.14 -8.64
CA ALA A 144 -14.22 4.56 -8.50
C ALA A 144 -13.23 3.40 -8.59
N LEU A 145 -13.53 2.25 -7.98
CA LEU A 145 -12.71 1.05 -8.11
C LEU A 145 -12.68 0.51 -9.55
N ARG A 146 -13.79 0.61 -10.29
CA ARG A 146 -13.81 0.27 -11.73
C ARG A 146 -12.93 1.20 -12.54
N HIS A 147 -12.93 2.51 -12.26
CA HIS A 147 -12.00 3.46 -12.88
C HIS A 147 -10.53 3.17 -12.54
N VAL A 148 -10.26 2.68 -11.32
CA VAL A 148 -8.91 2.21 -10.95
C VAL A 148 -8.52 0.98 -11.77
N VAL A 149 -9.41 -0.01 -11.92
CA VAL A 149 -9.18 -1.19 -12.76
C VAL A 149 -8.93 -0.79 -14.22
N ASP A 150 -9.75 0.10 -14.76
CA ASP A 150 -9.59 0.62 -16.12
C ASP A 150 -8.22 1.28 -16.30
N ALA A 151 -7.83 2.16 -15.37
CA ALA A 151 -6.51 2.80 -15.36
C ALA A 151 -5.34 1.81 -15.23
N LEU A 152 -5.51 0.70 -14.49
CA LEU A 152 -4.49 -0.35 -14.39
C LEU A 152 -4.33 -1.10 -15.71
N LEU A 153 -5.42 -1.34 -16.44
CA LEU A 153 -5.42 -2.10 -17.69
C LEU A 153 -5.03 -1.25 -18.91
N MET A 154 -5.19 0.07 -18.85
CA MET A 154 -4.77 0.99 -19.91
C MET A 154 -3.26 1.21 -19.92
N GLU A 155 -2.66 1.34 -21.11
CA GLU A 155 -1.28 1.81 -21.27
C GLU A 155 -1.16 3.31 -20.93
N THR A 156 -2.17 4.09 -21.30
CA THR A 156 -2.30 5.53 -20.98
C THR A 156 -3.68 5.79 -20.39
N PRO A 157 -3.80 5.92 -19.05
CA PRO A 157 -5.09 6.15 -18.41
C PRO A 157 -5.74 7.47 -18.84
N ASP A 158 -7.01 7.44 -19.26
CA ASP A 158 -7.80 8.64 -19.55
C ASP A 158 -8.64 9.05 -18.32
N PHE A 159 -8.09 9.93 -17.50
CA PHE A 159 -8.79 10.42 -16.29
C PHE A 159 -9.89 11.45 -16.57
N SER A 160 -10.14 11.83 -17.84
CA SER A 160 -11.19 12.79 -18.19
C SER A 160 -12.61 12.19 -18.12
N ARG A 161 -12.72 10.86 -18.10
CA ARG A 161 -13.99 10.12 -18.22
C ARG A 161 -14.50 9.56 -16.89
N LEU A 162 -14.45 10.35 -15.82
CA LEU A 162 -14.98 9.91 -14.54
C LEU A 162 -16.52 9.87 -14.55
N SER A 163 -17.08 8.86 -13.87
CA SER A 163 -18.53 8.77 -13.66
C SER A 163 -19.05 9.95 -12.85
N SER A 164 -20.32 10.32 -13.07
CA SER A 164 -20.99 11.38 -12.33
C SER A 164 -20.91 11.17 -10.81
N GLY A 165 -20.58 12.23 -10.06
CA GLY A 165 -20.38 12.16 -8.61
C GLY A 165 -18.94 11.84 -8.19
N LEU A 166 -18.03 11.64 -9.16
CA LEU A 166 -16.59 11.53 -8.94
C LEU A 166 -15.83 12.73 -9.55
N PRO A 167 -14.74 13.19 -8.92
CA PRO A 167 -14.24 12.75 -7.62
C PRO A 167 -14.94 13.49 -6.47
N SER A 168 -15.28 12.79 -5.38
CA SER A 168 -15.78 13.41 -4.14
C SER A 168 -14.77 13.28 -3.00
N SER A 169 -14.87 14.15 -1.98
CA SER A 169 -13.99 14.10 -0.80
C SER A 169 -14.04 12.72 -0.10
N SER A 170 -15.24 12.13 0.00
CA SER A 170 -15.42 10.81 0.63
C SER A 170 -14.76 9.69 -0.17
N ILE A 171 -14.89 9.71 -1.49
CA ILE A 171 -14.29 8.69 -2.35
C ILE A 171 -12.77 8.83 -2.37
N LYS A 172 -12.24 10.07 -2.41
CA LYS A 172 -10.79 10.31 -2.28
C LYS A 172 -10.25 9.70 -0.98
N LYS A 173 -10.92 9.92 0.16
CA LYS A 173 -10.52 9.33 1.45
C LYS A 173 -10.53 7.80 1.42
N GLY A 174 -11.54 7.19 0.79
CA GLY A 174 -11.59 5.73 0.70
C GLY A 174 -10.53 5.13 -0.23
N LEU A 175 -10.19 5.78 -1.34
CA LEU A 175 -9.08 5.37 -2.21
C LEU A 175 -7.72 5.54 -1.51
N VAL A 176 -7.53 6.61 -0.74
CA VAL A 176 -6.34 6.78 0.11
C VAL A 176 -6.26 5.67 1.16
N TYR A 177 -7.38 5.35 1.81
CA TYR A 177 -7.44 4.25 2.78
C TYR A 177 -7.05 2.90 2.17
N LEU A 178 -7.49 2.62 0.94
CA LEU A 178 -7.05 1.43 0.22
C LEU A 178 -5.55 1.48 -0.09
N ARG A 179 -5.07 2.57 -0.68
CA ARG A 179 -3.65 2.78 -1.01
C ARG A 179 -2.75 2.51 0.20
N ASP A 180 -3.11 3.05 1.36
CA ASP A 180 -2.31 2.96 2.59
C ASP A 180 -2.37 1.57 3.25
N ARG A 181 -3.26 0.68 2.78
CA ARG A 181 -3.46 -0.66 3.36
C ARG A 181 -3.08 -1.83 2.47
N VAL A 182 -2.78 -1.58 1.20
CA VAL A 182 -2.27 -2.62 0.30
C VAL A 182 -0.91 -3.07 0.81
N SER A 183 -0.75 -4.38 0.99
CA SER A 183 0.41 -5.01 1.61
C SER A 183 0.95 -6.14 0.72
N VAL A 184 2.23 -6.11 0.35
CA VAL A 184 2.91 -7.17 -0.44
C VAL A 184 3.94 -7.92 0.42
N PRO A 185 3.88 -9.27 0.51
CA PRO A 185 3.27 -10.19 -0.45
C PRO A 185 1.86 -10.67 -0.08
N ARG A 186 1.25 -10.11 0.96
CA ARG A 186 -0.01 -10.64 1.53
C ARG A 186 -1.18 -10.52 0.57
N ASP A 187 -1.37 -9.35 -0.02
CA ASP A 187 -2.54 -9.04 -0.86
C ASP A 187 -2.24 -9.31 -2.35
N MET A 188 -0.97 -9.18 -2.77
CA MET A 188 -0.46 -9.38 -4.13
C MET A 188 0.98 -9.89 -4.10
N SER A 189 1.46 -10.45 -5.22
CA SER A 189 2.86 -10.83 -5.35
C SER A 189 3.81 -9.62 -5.35
N PHE A 190 5.10 -9.86 -5.09
CA PHE A 190 6.15 -8.84 -5.29
C PHE A 190 6.36 -8.49 -6.78
N ALA A 191 5.85 -9.34 -7.68
CA ALA A 191 6.00 -9.39 -9.14
C ALA A 191 7.40 -9.09 -9.70
#